data_AF-A0A7V8RB82-F1
#
_entry.id   AF-A0A7V8RB82-F1
#
_cell.length_a   1.000
_cell.length_b   1.000
_cell.length_c   1.000
_cell.angle_alpha   90.00
_cell.angle_beta   90.00
_cell.angle_gamma   90.00
#
_symmetry.space_group_name_H-M   'P 1'
#
loop_
_entity.id
_entity.type
_entity.pdbx_description
1 polymer ?
#
loop_
_entity_poly.entity_id
_entity_poly.type
_entity_poly.pdbx_seq_one_letter_code
_entity_poly.pdbx_strand_id
1 'polypeptide(L)'
;MTTRINARLSGPLADYVDRMVGAQGLYETPSEYIRDLIRRDMERRAFHAEQDAILEGYTDLAAGRVFASSGDFETDMKTLAEREANGWS
;
A
#
# COMPACT_ATOMS: atom_id res chain seq x y z
N MET A 1 -11.79 17.83 1.71
CA MET A 1 -12.44 17.73 3.04
C MET A 1 -11.37 17.41 4.08
N THR A 2 -11.47 17.95 5.30
CA THR A 2 -10.53 17.66 6.40
C THR A 2 -11.27 16.97 7.56
N THR A 3 -10.75 15.85 8.03
CA THR A 3 -11.30 15.10 9.17
C THR A 3 -10.41 15.30 10.39
N ARG A 4 -11.00 15.53 11.57
CA ARG A 4 -10.26 15.59 12.85
C ARG A 4 -10.19 14.20 13.47
N ILE A 5 -8.99 13.79 13.83
CA ILE A 5 -8.72 12.51 14.52
C ILE A 5 -8.17 12.85 15.92
N ASN A 6 -8.67 12.17 16.95
CA ASN A 6 -8.11 12.22 18.31
C ASN A 6 -7.59 10.83 18.66
N ALA A 7 -6.32 10.71 19.01
CA ALA A 7 -5.69 9.45 19.39
C ALA A 7 -4.95 9.62 20.73
N ARG A 8 -5.02 8.60 21.59
CA ARG A 8 -4.23 8.54 22.81
C ARG A 8 -3.00 7.68 22.55
N LEU A 9 -1.82 8.22 22.85
CA LEU A 9 -0.56 7.51 22.75
C LEU A 9 -0.15 6.98 24.13
N SER A 10 0.46 5.79 24.17
CA SER A 10 1.13 5.31 25.37
C SER A 10 2.38 6.16 25.66
N GLY A 11 2.87 6.13 26.91
CA GLY A 11 4.04 6.91 27.33
C GLY A 11 5.22 6.79 26.35
N PRO A 12 5.70 5.58 26.01
CA PRO A 12 6.82 5.43 25.07
C PRO A 12 6.57 6.00 23.67
N LEU A 13 5.32 5.97 23.19
CA LEU A 13 4.94 6.55 21.90
C LEU A 13 4.88 8.08 21.98
N ALA A 14 4.34 8.63 23.08
CA ALA A 14 4.34 10.06 23.33
C ALA A 14 5.78 10.60 23.42
N ASP A 15 6.65 9.95 24.21
CA ASP A 15 8.06 10.30 24.35
C ASP A 15 8.81 10.25 23.01
N TYR A 16 8.43 9.31 22.13
CA TYR A 16 9.01 9.24 20.79
C TYR A 16 8.56 10.44 19.94
N VAL A 17 7.26 10.74 19.92
CA VAL A 17 6.73 11.89 19.18
C VAL A 17 7.34 13.20 19.67
N ASP A 18 7.51 13.35 20.98
CA ASP A 18 8.13 14.52 21.61
C ASP A 18 9.63 14.66 21.28
N ARG A 19 10.33 13.60 20.86
CA ARG A 19 11.69 13.70 20.32
C ARG A 19 11.72 14.09 18.85
N MET A 20 10.69 13.72 18.10
CA MET A 20 10.55 14.08 16.68
C MET A 20 10.13 15.54 16.50
N VAL A 21 9.52 16.12 17.54
CA VAL A 21 8.99 17.49 17.56
C VAL A 21 9.76 18.34 18.57
N GLY A 22 10.18 19.55 18.21
CA GLY A 22 10.83 20.49 19.14
C GLY A 22 12.19 20.98 18.67
N ALA A 23 13.00 21.52 19.57
CA ALA A 23 14.22 22.29 19.22
C ALA A 23 15.28 21.51 18.42
N GLN A 24 15.27 20.19 18.51
CA GLN A 24 16.13 19.29 17.73
C GLN A 24 15.33 18.33 16.83
N GLY A 25 14.00 18.49 16.82
CA GLY A 25 13.08 17.68 16.05
C GLY A 25 12.97 18.16 14.60
N LEU A 26 12.54 17.27 13.71
CA LEU A 26 12.35 17.58 12.30
C LEU A 26 10.97 18.20 12.01
N TYR A 27 10.08 18.21 13.00
CA TYR A 27 8.69 18.63 12.84
C TYR A 27 8.35 19.71 13.87
N GLU A 28 7.47 20.65 13.49
CA GLU A 28 7.05 21.72 14.39
C GLU A 28 5.94 21.27 15.34
N THR A 29 5.12 20.30 14.92
CA THR A 29 3.98 19.82 15.71
C THR A 29 3.82 18.30 15.66
N PRO A 30 3.25 17.68 16.71
CA PRO A 30 2.90 16.25 16.69
C PRO A 30 1.99 15.89 15.53
N SER A 31 1.02 16.76 15.22
CA SER A 31 0.08 16.56 14.11
C SER A 31 0.76 16.52 12.75
N GLU A 32 1.87 17.23 12.57
CA GLU A 32 2.67 17.16 11.34
C GLU A 32 3.41 15.84 11.23
N TYR A 33 4.11 15.45 12.30
CA TYR A 33 4.80 14.17 12.37
C TYR A 33 3.85 12.99 12.10
N ILE A 34 2.68 12.97 12.75
CA ILE A 34 1.69 11.89 12.56
C ILE A 34 1.15 11.86 11.14
N ARG A 35 0.86 13.01 10.53
CA ARG A 35 0.41 13.06 9.11
C ARG A 35 1.48 12.50 8.18
N ASP A 36 2.74 12.85 8.42
CA ASP A 36 3.84 12.33 7.61
C ASP A 36 4.05 10.83 7.83
N LEU A 37 3.95 10.36 9.07
CA LEU A 37 4.01 8.94 9.41
C LEU A 37 2.93 8.13 8.68
N ILE A 38 1.69 8.64 8.65
CA ILE A 38 0.58 8.01 7.92
C ILE A 38 0.87 7.98 6.42
N ARG A 39 1.38 9.07 5.84
CA ARG A 39 1.75 9.11 4.41
C ARG A 39 2.78 8.04 4.06
N ARG A 40 3.86 7.97 4.86
CA ARG A 40 4.90 6.95 4.68
C ARG A 40 4.35 5.53 4.85
N ASP A 41 3.38 5.33 5.74
CA ASP A 41 2.71 4.04 5.89
C ASP A 41 1.89 3.65 4.66
N MET A 42 1.13 4.61 4.11
CA MET A 42 0.39 4.41 2.87
C MET A 42 1.33 4.07 1.70
N GLU A 43 2.43 4.82 1.55
CA GLU A 43 3.42 4.59 0.49
C GLU A 43 4.09 3.22 0.62
N ARG A 44 4.50 2.82 1.84
CA ARG A 44 5.08 1.49 2.07
C ARG A 44 4.09 0.38 1.70
N ARG A 45 2.83 0.48 2.12
CA ARG A 45 1.82 -0.53 1.80
C ARG A 45 1.55 -0.60 0.30
N ALA A 46 1.49 0.53 -0.38
CA ALA A 46 1.35 0.57 -1.84
C ALA A 46 2.52 -0.11 -2.54
N PHE A 47 3.76 0.18 -2.10
CA PHE A 47 4.95 -0.45 -2.65
C PHE A 47 4.99 -1.97 -2.42
N HIS A 48 4.59 -2.43 -1.22
CA HIS A 48 4.49 -3.87 -0.93
C HIS A 48 3.44 -4.54 -1.82
N ALA A 49 2.26 -3.94 -2.00
CA ALA A 49 1.24 -4.48 -2.87
C ALA A 49 1.69 -4.56 -4.34
N GLU A 50 2.43 -3.56 -4.84
CA GLU A 50 3.02 -3.60 -6.17
C GLU A 50 4.07 -4.71 -6.31
N GLN A 51 4.94 -4.86 -5.30
CA GLN A 51 5.93 -5.93 -5.28
C GLN A 51 5.28 -7.32 -5.26
N ASP A 52 4.24 -7.51 -4.46
CA ASP A 52 3.50 -8.77 -4.37
C ASP A 52 2.84 -9.11 -5.72
N ALA A 53 2.24 -8.12 -6.39
CA ALA A 53 1.66 -8.29 -7.73
C ALA A 53 2.70 -8.68 -8.78
N ILE A 54 3.92 -8.13 -8.71
CA ILE A 54 5.02 -8.51 -9.59
C ILE A 54 5.41 -9.98 -9.38
N LEU A 55 5.54 -10.41 -8.12
CA LEU A 55 5.89 -11.80 -7.78
C LEU A 55 4.79 -12.79 -8.19
N GLU A 56 3.52 -12.40 -8.02
CA GLU A 56 2.37 -13.16 -8.51
C GLU A 56 2.44 -13.34 -10.03
N GLY A 57 2.67 -12.25 -10.78
CA GLY A 57 2.81 -12.32 -12.24
C GLY A 57 3.95 -13.24 -12.70
N TYR A 58 5.09 -13.27 -12.00
CA TYR A 58 6.15 -14.25 -12.28
C TYR A 58 5.70 -15.70 -12.02
N THR A 59 4.94 -15.92 -10.95
CA THR A 59 4.40 -17.23 -10.60
C THR A 59 3.38 -17.71 -11.64
N ASP A 60 2.54 -16.80 -12.13
CA ASP A 60 1.58 -17.06 -13.20
C ASP A 60 2.28 -17.42 -14.51
N LEU A 61 3.30 -16.65 -14.90
CA LEU A 61 4.12 -16.96 -16.08
C LEU A 61 4.77 -18.34 -15.98
N ALA A 62 5.37 -18.66 -14.83
CA ALA A 62 5.99 -19.97 -14.60
C ALA A 62 4.99 -21.13 -14.63
N ALA A 63 3.75 -20.88 -14.21
CA ALA A 63 2.67 -21.86 -14.22
C ALA A 63 1.90 -21.93 -15.55
N GLY A 64 2.29 -21.13 -16.56
CA GLY A 64 1.57 -21.04 -17.84
C GLY A 64 0.22 -20.33 -17.75
N ARG A 65 -0.04 -19.65 -16.63
CA ARG A 65 -1.26 -18.88 -16.38
C ARG A 65 -1.20 -17.50 -17.05
N VAL A 66 -1.05 -17.50 -18.36
CA VAL A 66 -0.92 -16.27 -19.18
C VAL A 66 -1.77 -16.36 -20.44
N PHE A 67 -2.17 -15.21 -20.97
CA PHE A 67 -2.87 -15.11 -22.24
C PHE A 67 -2.45 -13.84 -22.99
N ALA A 68 -2.63 -13.86 -24.32
CA ALA A 68 -2.38 -12.68 -25.13
C ALA A 68 -3.47 -11.62 -24.85
N SER A 69 -3.05 -10.43 -24.43
CA SER A 69 -3.95 -9.29 -24.23
C SER A 69 -4.66 -8.93 -25.54
N SER A 70 -5.95 -8.63 -25.46
CA SER A 70 -6.75 -8.10 -26.58
C SER A 70 -6.48 -6.62 -26.84
N GLY A 71 -5.65 -5.96 -26.01
CA GLY A 71 -5.39 -4.52 -26.04
C GLY A 71 -6.48 -3.66 -25.39
N ASP A 72 -7.51 -4.30 -24.82
CA ASP A 72 -8.60 -3.64 -24.10
C ASP A 72 -8.66 -4.18 -22.67
N PHE A 73 -8.43 -3.30 -21.70
CA PHE A 73 -8.25 -3.70 -20.30
C PHE A 73 -9.50 -4.36 -19.71
N GLU A 74 -10.69 -3.88 -20.04
CA GLU A 74 -11.94 -4.43 -19.51
C GLU A 74 -12.20 -5.84 -20.04
N THR A 75 -11.93 -6.05 -21.33
CA THR A 75 -12.02 -7.36 -22.00
C THR A 75 -10.99 -8.35 -21.43
N ASP A 76 -9.76 -7.89 -21.21
CA ASP A 76 -8.70 -8.70 -20.61
C ASP A 76 -9.04 -9.12 -19.18
N MET A 77 -9.54 -8.19 -18.34
CA MET A 77 -9.96 -8.49 -16.97
C MET A 77 -11.10 -9.50 -16.90
N LYS A 78 -12.05 -9.41 -17.84
CA LYS A 78 -13.13 -10.40 -17.93
C LYS A 78 -12.60 -11.78 -18.30
N THR A 79 -11.69 -11.85 -19.28
CA THR A 79 -11.05 -13.10 -19.71
C THR A 79 -10.24 -13.74 -18.58
N LEU A 80 -9.53 -12.93 -17.79
CA LEU A 80 -8.80 -13.39 -16.60
C LEU A 80 -9.75 -14.03 -15.59
N ALA A 81 -10.83 -13.34 -15.22
CA ALA A 81 -11.81 -13.85 -14.27
C ALA A 81 -12.46 -15.16 -14.75
N GLU A 82 -12.74 -15.30 -16.05
CA GLU A 82 -13.26 -16.53 -16.65
C GLU A 82 -12.24 -17.69 -16.56
N ARG A 83 -10.95 -17.44 -16.77
CA ARG A 83 -9.88 -18.45 -16.68
C ARG A 83 -9.60 -18.88 -15.24
N GLU A 84 -9.66 -17.94 -14.30
CA GLU A 84 -9.55 -18.25 -12.86
C GLU A 84 -10.71 -19.14 -12.39
N ALA A 85 -11.93 -18.85 -12.83
CA ALA A 85 -13.12 -19.61 -12.45
C ALA A 85 -13.19 -21.01 -13.08
N ASN A 86 -12.74 -21.16 -14.33
CA ASN A 86 -12.81 -22.44 -15.06
C ASN A 86 -11.56 -23.31 -14.89
N GLY A 87 -10.55 -22.80 -14.18
CA GLY A 87 -9.21 -23.39 -14.15
C GLY A 87 -8.45 -23.09 -15.43
N TRP A 88 -7.13 -22.93 -15.30
CA TRP A 88 -6.22 -22.56 -16.38
C TRP A 88 -5.93 -23.69 -17.39
N SER A 89 -6.96 -24.44 -17.81
CA SER A 89 -6.86 -25.60 -18.70
C SER A 89 -6.80 -25.23 -20.18
#